data_AF-A0A3P9BYD8-F1
#
_entry.id   AF-A0A3P9BYD8-F1
#
_cell.length_a   1.000
_cell.length_b   1.000
_cell.length_c   1.000
_cell.angle_alpha   90.00
_cell.angle_beta   90.00
_cell.angle_gamma   90.00
#
_symmetry.space_group_name_H-M   'P 1'
#
loop_
_entity.id
_entity.type
_entity.pdbx_description
1 polymer ?
#
loop_
_entity_poly.entity_id
_entity_poly.type
_entity_poly.pdbx_seq_one_letter_code
_entity_poly.pdbx_strand_id
1 'polypeptide(L)'
;MMSSLNSITDLRSVGFGQSVPEYSLCLLHWFATTVDFDNNNIILLTFDPNRGDYGSHHYRNDEQLLDPLPRGYRYYTIGNIYQDASLELPDYVVESDIEESNRARIIIRVRGRNAVRTIDQVYITQHYEPYEARGTEYDPQHTYRVTTCLLRVLRKFSLHLNNINSLALRNRVHDSQLSEIRNIPDCLL
;
A
#
# COMPACT_ATOMS: atom_id res chain seq x y z
N MET A 1 4.59 17.81 6.08
CA MET A 1 3.75 17.45 4.91
C MET A 1 4.13 16.04 4.52
N MET A 2 3.16 15.14 4.36
CA MET A 2 3.44 13.73 4.06
C MET A 2 3.96 13.55 2.63
N SER A 3 5.04 12.79 2.47
CA SER A 3 5.66 12.52 1.17
C SER A 3 4.76 11.62 0.31
N SER A 4 4.79 11.84 -1.01
CA SER A 4 4.04 11.05 -1.99
C SER A 4 5.00 10.19 -2.82
N LEU A 5 4.67 8.92 -2.98
CA LEU A 5 5.40 7.94 -3.77
C LEU A 5 4.70 7.78 -5.13
N ASN A 6 5.35 8.25 -6.18
CA ASN A 6 4.81 8.24 -7.54
C ASN A 6 5.53 7.29 -8.48
N SER A 7 6.73 6.83 -8.10
CA SER A 7 7.60 6.02 -8.94
C SER A 7 8.38 4.98 -8.13
N ILE A 8 8.98 4.02 -8.84
CA ILE A 8 9.93 3.08 -8.24
C ILE A 8 11.11 3.84 -7.61
N THR A 9 11.55 4.95 -8.22
CA THR A 9 12.62 5.80 -7.68
C THR A 9 12.29 6.34 -6.29
N ASP A 10 11.03 6.74 -6.08
CA ASP A 10 10.57 7.24 -4.79
C ASP A 10 10.56 6.12 -3.74
N LEU A 11 10.14 4.91 -4.10
CA LEU A 11 10.24 3.75 -3.20
C LEU A 11 11.70 3.51 -2.77
N ARG A 12 12.67 3.73 -3.67
CA ARG A 12 14.10 3.59 -3.32
C ARG A 12 14.57 4.66 -2.35
N SER A 13 14.18 5.90 -2.59
CA SER A 13 14.68 7.03 -1.81
C SER A 13 14.21 6.98 -0.36
N VAL A 14 13.05 6.37 -0.10
CA VAL A 14 12.56 6.13 1.27
C VAL A 14 12.96 4.76 1.84
N GLY A 15 13.77 3.99 1.11
CA GLY A 15 14.43 2.79 1.63
C GLY A 15 13.61 1.50 1.63
N PHE A 16 12.62 1.33 0.75
CA PHE A 16 11.90 0.06 0.60
C PHE A 16 12.84 -1.10 0.23
N GLY A 17 12.83 -2.18 1.02
CA GLY A 17 13.76 -3.31 0.85
C GLY A 17 15.17 -3.05 1.39
N GLN A 18 15.34 -1.98 2.19
CA GLN A 18 16.57 -1.69 2.94
C GLN A 18 16.24 -1.35 4.39
N SER A 19 15.64 -0.18 4.63
CA SER A 19 15.24 0.30 5.96
C SER A 19 13.75 0.12 6.22
N VAL A 20 12.93 0.18 5.17
CA VAL A 20 11.50 -0.17 5.24
C VAL A 20 11.37 -1.66 4.94
N PRO A 21 10.66 -2.44 5.79
CA PRO A 21 10.53 -3.89 5.63
C PRO A 21 10.07 -4.32 4.24
N GLU A 22 10.61 -5.44 3.75
CA GLU A 22 10.26 -6.02 2.45
C GLU A 22 8.76 -6.31 2.33
N TYR A 23 8.10 -6.63 3.46
CA TYR A 23 6.66 -6.87 3.54
C TYR A 23 5.81 -5.68 3.11
N SER A 24 6.25 -4.45 3.40
CA SER A 24 5.55 -3.26 2.94
C SER A 24 5.47 -3.20 1.42
N LEU A 25 6.50 -3.69 0.71
CA LEU A 25 6.50 -3.78 -0.75
C LEU A 25 5.60 -4.91 -1.25
N CYS A 26 5.67 -6.10 -0.62
CA CYS A 26 4.81 -7.24 -0.95
C CYS A 26 3.33 -6.89 -0.79
N LEU A 27 2.96 -6.29 0.34
CA LEU A 27 1.60 -5.85 0.64
C LEU A 27 1.13 -4.80 -0.37
N LEU A 28 1.98 -3.83 -0.72
CA LEU A 28 1.64 -2.78 -1.69
C LEU A 28 1.43 -3.34 -3.10
N HIS A 29 2.27 -4.29 -3.53
CA HIS A 29 2.11 -4.97 -4.80
C HIS A 29 0.83 -5.83 -4.83
N TRP A 30 0.60 -6.62 -3.78
CA TRP A 30 -0.62 -7.42 -3.64
C TRP A 30 -1.86 -6.52 -3.76
N PHE A 31 -1.87 -5.38 -3.07
CA PHE A 31 -2.99 -4.45 -3.15
C PHE A 31 -3.16 -3.91 -4.57
N ALA A 32 -2.06 -3.52 -5.24
CA ALA A 32 -2.08 -3.03 -6.61
C ALA A 32 -2.63 -4.06 -7.63
N THR A 33 -2.41 -5.35 -7.38
CA THR A 33 -2.92 -6.44 -8.23
C THR A 33 -4.35 -6.85 -7.90
N THR A 34 -4.80 -6.59 -6.67
CA THR A 34 -6.14 -6.96 -6.17
C THR A 34 -7.20 -5.94 -6.55
N VAL A 35 -6.88 -4.64 -6.55
CA VAL A 35 -7.83 -3.58 -6.92
C VAL A 35 -7.92 -3.40 -8.43
N ASP A 36 -9.06 -2.86 -8.88
CA ASP A 36 -9.27 -2.49 -10.27
C ASP A 36 -9.09 -1.00 -10.51
N PHE A 37 -8.87 -0.64 -11.78
CA PHE A 37 -8.72 0.73 -12.22
C PHE A 37 -9.71 0.97 -13.34
N ASP A 38 -10.51 2.03 -13.24
CA ASP A 38 -11.34 2.46 -14.35
C ASP A 38 -10.53 3.24 -15.40
N ASN A 39 -11.20 3.61 -16.50
CA ASN A 39 -10.60 4.38 -17.59
C ASN A 39 -10.19 5.81 -17.19
N ASN A 40 -10.63 6.31 -16.02
CA ASN A 40 -10.36 7.65 -15.49
C ASN A 40 -9.30 7.63 -14.37
N ASN A 41 -8.55 6.53 -14.22
CA ASN A 41 -7.56 6.36 -13.16
C ASN A 41 -8.15 6.36 -11.74
N ILE A 42 -9.44 6.07 -11.59
CA ILE A 42 -10.07 5.86 -10.29
C ILE A 42 -9.89 4.40 -9.89
N ILE A 43 -9.47 4.19 -8.64
CA ILE A 43 -9.31 2.86 -8.08
C ILE A 43 -10.69 2.36 -7.64
N LEU A 44 -11.07 1.19 -8.13
CA LEU A 44 -12.30 0.49 -7.79
C LEU A 44 -11.99 -0.56 -6.73
N LEU A 45 -12.72 -0.50 -5.62
CA LEU A 45 -12.55 -1.45 -4.53
C LEU A 45 -13.24 -2.78 -4.88
N THR A 46 -12.47 -3.87 -4.87
CA THR A 46 -12.88 -5.21 -5.32
C THR A 46 -13.24 -6.18 -4.18
N PHE A 47 -13.06 -5.76 -2.93
CA PHE A 47 -13.34 -6.53 -1.71
C PHE A 47 -14.11 -5.70 -0.68
N ASP A 48 -14.67 -6.31 0.36
CA ASP A 48 -15.45 -5.60 1.38
C ASP A 48 -14.66 -5.41 2.68
N PRO A 49 -14.11 -4.20 2.93
CA PRO A 49 -13.34 -3.97 4.13
C PRO A 49 -14.18 -3.97 5.42
N ASN A 50 -15.52 -3.94 5.32
CA ASN A 50 -16.41 -4.07 6.49
C ASN A 50 -16.56 -5.53 6.94
N ARG A 51 -16.23 -6.50 6.07
CA ARG A 51 -16.26 -7.93 6.39
C ARG A 51 -14.95 -8.44 6.98
N GLY A 52 -13.92 -7.60 7.05
CA GLY A 52 -12.60 -8.02 7.48
C GLY A 52 -11.77 -8.69 6.39
N ASP A 53 -12.17 -8.59 5.11
CA ASP A 53 -11.41 -9.14 3.99
C ASP A 53 -9.95 -8.64 4.04
N TYR A 54 -8.98 -9.55 4.03
CA TYR A 54 -7.54 -9.26 4.07
C TYR A 54 -7.08 -8.51 5.33
N GLY A 55 -7.71 -8.82 6.47
CA GLY A 55 -7.38 -8.19 7.75
C GLY A 55 -7.81 -6.72 7.82
N SER A 56 -8.79 -6.33 7.01
CA SER A 56 -9.22 -4.95 6.92
C SER A 56 -10.10 -4.52 8.09
N HIS A 57 -10.02 -3.25 8.50
CA HIS A 57 -10.98 -2.69 9.45
C HIS A 57 -11.05 -1.16 9.35
N HIS A 58 -12.09 -0.58 9.96
CA HIS A 58 -12.26 0.88 9.98
C HIS A 58 -11.12 1.55 10.74
N TYR A 59 -10.49 2.55 10.12
CA TYR A 59 -9.46 3.38 10.73
C TYR A 59 -10.06 4.73 11.13
N ARG A 60 -9.96 5.09 12.42
CA ARG A 60 -10.56 6.32 12.96
C ARG A 60 -9.68 7.54 12.79
N ASN A 61 -8.37 7.35 12.62
CA ASN A 61 -7.40 8.45 12.56
C ASN A 61 -7.43 9.32 13.83
N ASP A 62 -7.46 8.66 15.00
CA ASP A 62 -7.54 9.30 16.31
C ASP A 62 -6.22 10.04 16.65
N GLU A 63 -5.10 9.52 16.15
CA GLU A 63 -3.76 10.09 16.20
C GLU A 63 -3.55 11.28 15.24
N GLN A 64 -4.55 11.59 14.39
CA GLN A 64 -4.51 12.68 13.42
C GLN A 64 -3.35 12.56 12.41
N LEU A 65 -2.96 11.33 12.05
CA LEU A 65 -1.94 11.05 11.04
C LEU A 65 -2.34 11.58 9.65
N LEU A 66 -3.62 11.43 9.29
CA LEU A 66 -4.19 11.79 7.99
C LEU A 66 -5.13 12.99 8.10
N ASP A 67 -5.45 13.59 6.95
CA ASP A 67 -6.42 14.69 6.87
C ASP A 67 -7.82 14.23 7.32
N PRO A 68 -8.61 15.10 7.97
CA PRO A 68 -10.00 14.83 8.31
C PRO A 68 -10.84 14.42 7.10
N LEU A 69 -11.78 13.51 7.31
CA LEU A 69 -12.63 12.96 6.26
C LEU A 69 -13.74 13.93 5.84
N PRO A 70 -13.94 14.18 4.53
CA PRO A 70 -15.17 14.79 4.05
C PRO A 70 -16.38 13.88 4.34
N ARG A 71 -17.58 14.47 4.40
CA ARG A 71 -18.82 13.71 4.64
C ARG A 71 -18.97 12.56 3.62
N GLY A 72 -19.21 11.34 4.09
CA GLY A 72 -19.45 10.17 3.23
C GLY A 72 -18.19 9.43 2.77
N TYR A 73 -17.03 9.77 3.33
CA TYR A 73 -15.79 9.01 3.21
C TYR A 73 -15.49 8.28 4.51
N ARG A 74 -14.72 7.20 4.40
CA ARG A 74 -14.19 6.42 5.52
C ARG A 74 -12.77 6.01 5.22
N TYR A 75 -11.93 5.96 6.25
CA TYR A 75 -10.64 5.28 6.15
C TYR A 75 -10.79 3.83 6.58
N TYR A 76 -10.07 2.94 5.89
CA TYR A 76 -9.87 1.56 6.31
C TYR A 76 -8.39 1.26 6.28
N THR A 77 -7.94 0.47 7.23
CA THR A 77 -6.62 -0.16 7.24
C THR A 77 -6.76 -1.60 6.73
N ILE A 78 -5.72 -2.12 6.10
CA ILE A 78 -5.64 -3.46 5.47
C ILE A 78 -4.29 -4.08 5.84
N GLY A 79 -4.28 -5.41 6.00
CA GLY A 79 -3.07 -6.19 6.22
C GLY A 79 -2.82 -6.58 7.68
N ASN A 80 -3.83 -6.50 8.55
CA ASN A 80 -3.74 -7.05 9.89
C ASN A 80 -3.87 -8.58 9.86
N ILE A 81 -2.74 -9.29 9.96
CA ILE A 81 -2.71 -10.75 9.87
C ILE A 81 -3.25 -11.46 11.12
N TYR A 82 -3.39 -10.75 12.25
CA TYR A 82 -3.99 -11.30 13.47
C TYR A 82 -5.51 -11.13 13.56
N GLN A 83 -6.12 -10.48 12.57
CA GLN A 83 -7.56 -10.33 12.53
C GLN A 83 -8.19 -11.57 11.89
N ASP A 84 -9.26 -12.09 12.49
CA ASP A 84 -10.13 -13.09 11.85
C ASP A 84 -10.66 -12.50 10.55
N ALA A 85 -9.96 -12.81 9.45
CA ALA A 85 -10.21 -12.23 8.16
C ALA A 85 -11.20 -13.10 7.38
N SER A 86 -12.19 -12.48 6.75
CA SER A 86 -13.11 -13.20 5.86
C SER A 86 -12.41 -13.74 4.59
N LEU A 87 -11.28 -13.14 4.23
CA LEU A 87 -10.35 -13.56 3.18
C LEU A 87 -8.93 -13.36 3.70
N GLU A 88 -8.06 -14.34 3.50
CA GLU A 88 -6.67 -14.26 3.95
C GLU A 88 -5.77 -13.58 2.92
N LEU A 89 -4.71 -12.91 3.40
CA LEU A 89 -3.65 -12.43 2.53
C LEU A 89 -2.91 -13.63 1.90
N PRO A 90 -2.44 -13.53 0.64
CA PRO A 90 -1.67 -14.61 0.02
C PRO A 90 -0.39 -14.92 0.80
N ASP A 91 0.04 -16.19 0.76
CA ASP A 91 1.22 -16.66 1.49
C ASP A 91 2.45 -15.77 1.28
N TYR A 92 2.79 -15.37 0.06
CA TYR A 92 3.97 -14.51 -0.21
C TYR A 92 3.94 -13.13 0.46
N VAL A 93 2.79 -12.70 0.99
CA VAL A 93 2.63 -11.48 1.80
C VAL A 93 2.87 -11.77 3.28
N VAL A 94 2.60 -13.00 3.73
CA VAL A 94 2.58 -13.45 5.14
C VAL A 94 3.74 -14.39 5.50
N GLU A 95 4.50 -14.92 4.53
CA GLU A 95 5.45 -16.05 4.63
C GLU A 95 6.68 -15.81 5.54
N SER A 96 6.75 -14.68 6.20
CA SER A 96 7.93 -14.19 6.88
C SER A 96 7.73 -13.94 8.37
N ASP A 97 8.78 -13.46 9.06
CA ASP A 97 8.73 -12.94 10.42
C ASP A 97 7.41 -12.19 10.70
N ILE A 98 6.54 -12.86 11.45
CA ILE A 98 5.13 -12.52 11.62
C ILE A 98 5.02 -11.19 12.38
N GLU A 99 5.99 -10.87 13.24
CA GLU A 99 6.00 -9.63 14.00
C GLU A 99 6.26 -8.42 13.10
N GLU A 100 7.28 -8.49 12.24
CA GLU A 100 7.64 -7.40 11.32
C GLU A 100 6.62 -7.24 10.20
N SER A 101 6.16 -8.34 9.61
CA SER A 101 5.13 -8.30 8.55
C SER A 101 3.80 -7.73 9.05
N ASN A 102 3.43 -8.03 10.30
CA ASN A 102 2.22 -7.47 10.89
C ASN A 102 2.33 -5.98 11.26
N ARG A 103 3.46 -5.31 11.07
CA ARG A 103 3.52 -3.86 11.30
C ARG A 103 3.03 -3.07 10.10
N ALA A 104 3.29 -3.55 8.89
CA ALA A 104 2.94 -2.87 7.66
C ALA A 104 1.41 -2.81 7.47
N ARG A 105 0.89 -1.65 7.06
CA ARG A 105 -0.53 -1.45 6.74
C ARG A 105 -0.70 -0.62 5.49
N ILE A 106 -1.75 -0.93 4.75
CA ILE A 106 -2.28 -0.01 3.74
C ILE A 106 -3.49 0.69 4.33
N ILE A 107 -3.51 2.02 4.26
CA ILE A 107 -4.70 2.81 4.58
C ILE A 107 -5.33 3.28 3.27
N ILE A 108 -6.62 3.02 3.09
CA ILE A 108 -7.40 3.50 1.96
C ILE A 108 -8.50 4.44 2.40
N ARG A 109 -8.74 5.49 1.62
CA ARG A 109 -9.92 6.35 1.77
C ARG A 109 -10.97 5.95 0.76
N VAL A 110 -12.10 5.44 1.27
CA VAL A 110 -13.20 4.93 0.45
C VAL A 110 -14.35 5.93 0.44
N ARG A 111 -14.84 6.24 -0.77
CA ARG A 111 -16.07 7.00 -0.98
C ARG A 111 -17.26 6.04 -1.01
N GLY A 112 -18.11 6.09 0.01
CA GLY A 112 -19.18 5.10 0.25
C GLY A 112 -20.58 5.50 -0.21
N ARG A 113 -20.73 6.49 -1.09
CA ARG A 113 -22.07 7.04 -1.44
C ARG A 113 -22.78 6.35 -2.61
N ASN A 114 -22.09 5.50 -3.37
CA ASN A 114 -22.63 4.85 -4.58
C ASN A 114 -22.51 3.33 -4.49
N ALA A 115 -23.25 2.60 -5.35
CA ALA A 115 -23.18 1.14 -5.45
C ALA A 115 -21.75 0.65 -5.74
N VAL A 116 -20.95 1.44 -6.46
CA VAL A 116 -19.53 1.22 -6.67
C VAL A 116 -18.73 2.00 -5.63
N ARG A 117 -17.92 1.30 -4.84
CA ARG A 117 -17.00 1.91 -3.86
C ARG A 117 -15.69 2.25 -4.57
N THR A 118 -15.31 3.52 -4.51
CA THR A 118 -14.06 4.01 -5.10
C THR A 118 -13.07 4.42 -4.03
N ILE A 119 -11.78 4.22 -4.29
CA ILE A 119 -10.68 4.68 -3.45
C ILE A 119 -10.07 5.92 -4.09
N ASP A 120 -9.96 7.02 -3.35
CA ASP A 120 -9.37 8.27 -3.84
C ASP A 120 -8.02 8.62 -3.19
N GLN A 121 -7.67 7.96 -2.08
CA GLN A 121 -6.36 8.04 -1.46
C GLN A 121 -5.92 6.67 -0.96
N VAL A 122 -4.64 6.38 -1.17
CA VAL A 122 -3.95 5.19 -0.70
C VAL A 122 -2.70 5.65 0.05
N TYR A 123 -2.43 5.01 1.16
CA TYR A 123 -1.24 5.22 1.98
C TYR A 123 -0.63 3.87 2.31
N ILE A 124 0.70 3.82 2.35
CA ILE A 124 1.45 2.74 2.97
C ILE A 124 2.04 3.28 4.27
N THR A 125 1.92 2.52 5.35
CA THR A 125 2.39 2.89 6.69
C THR A 125 2.86 1.66 7.46
N GLN A 126 3.39 1.89 8.65
CA GLN A 126 3.74 0.85 9.61
C GLN A 126 3.43 1.31 11.03
N HIS A 127 3.18 0.36 11.92
CA HIS A 127 3.22 0.63 13.36
C HIS A 127 4.63 1.02 13.81
N TYR A 128 4.70 1.84 14.86
CA TYR A 128 5.95 2.06 15.60
C TYR A 128 6.62 0.74 16.01
N GLU A 129 7.91 0.82 16.30
CA GLU A 129 8.64 -0.33 16.82
C GLU A 129 8.03 -0.78 18.17
N PRO A 130 7.97 -2.10 18.45
CA PRO A 130 7.40 -2.59 19.72
C PRO A 130 8.06 -1.96 20.96
N TYR A 131 9.36 -1.66 20.89
CA TYR A 131 10.12 -1.06 22.00
C TYR A 131 9.79 0.42 22.25
N GLU A 132 9.12 1.11 21.33
CA GLU A 132 8.77 2.54 21.49
C GLU A 132 7.53 2.76 22.36
N ALA A 133 6.84 1.67 22.77
CA ALA A 133 5.68 1.69 23.66
C ALA A 133 4.53 2.61 23.19
N ARG A 134 4.38 2.78 21.87
CA ARG A 134 3.32 3.55 21.19
C ARG A 134 2.06 2.74 20.87
N GLY A 135 2.01 1.49 21.34
CA GLY A 135 0.87 0.59 21.13
C GLY A 135 0.61 0.34 19.64
N THR A 136 -0.59 0.68 19.18
CA THR A 136 -1.02 0.50 17.78
C THR A 136 -0.98 1.78 16.97
N GLU A 137 -0.28 2.83 17.43
CA GLU A 137 -0.09 4.04 16.64
C GLU A 137 0.73 3.75 15.38
N TYR A 138 0.42 4.46 14.30
CA TYR A 138 1.19 4.43 13.06
C TYR A 138 2.31 5.46 13.09
N ASP A 139 3.48 5.10 12.56
CA ASP A 139 4.64 5.96 12.51
C ASP A 139 4.52 6.99 11.35
N PRO A 140 4.38 8.30 11.65
CA PRO A 140 4.28 9.33 10.62
C PRO A 140 5.54 9.45 9.75
N GLN A 141 6.72 9.05 10.24
CA GLN A 141 7.97 9.11 9.47
C GLN A 141 8.03 8.04 8.36
N HIS A 142 7.29 6.95 8.57
CA HIS A 142 7.17 5.82 7.64
C HIS A 142 5.76 5.71 7.05
N THR A 143 5.04 6.83 7.00
CA THR A 143 3.74 6.93 6.33
C THR A 143 3.89 7.73 5.04
N TYR A 144 3.49 7.13 3.92
CA TYR A 144 3.61 7.74 2.61
C TYR A 144 2.31 7.63 1.82
N ARG A 145 1.94 8.70 1.12
CA ARG A 145 0.84 8.65 0.15
C ARG A 145 1.30 7.92 -1.10
N VAL A 146 0.55 6.92 -1.55
CA VAL A 146 0.85 6.18 -2.78
C VAL A 146 -0.05 6.69 -3.90
N THR A 147 0.53 7.00 -5.05
CA THR A 147 -0.25 7.43 -6.21
C THR A 147 -0.79 6.26 -7.01
N THR A 148 -1.90 6.49 -7.73
CA THR A 148 -2.44 5.51 -8.69
C THR A 148 -1.42 5.11 -9.76
N CYS A 149 -0.55 6.04 -10.16
CA CYS A 149 0.52 5.78 -11.11
C CYS A 149 1.48 4.71 -10.59
N LEU A 150 1.93 4.85 -9.34
CA LEU A 150 2.80 3.85 -8.73
C LEU A 150 2.10 2.49 -8.64
N LEU A 151 0.83 2.43 -8.25
CA LEU A 151 0.08 1.16 -8.19
C LEU A 151 -0.02 0.49 -9.57
N ARG A 152 -0.28 1.23 -10.64
CA ARG A 152 -0.31 0.67 -12.01
C ARG A 152 1.04 0.13 -12.45
N VAL A 153 2.11 0.83 -12.09
CA VAL A 153 3.48 0.38 -12.33
C VAL A 153 3.72 -0.94 -11.58
N LEU A 154 3.41 -0.99 -10.28
CA LEU A 154 3.56 -2.21 -9.47
C LEU A 154 2.73 -3.38 -10.00
N ARG A 155 1.47 -3.16 -10.43
CA ARG A 155 0.60 -4.19 -11.00
C ARG A 155 1.20 -4.87 -12.23
N LYS A 156 2.01 -4.16 -13.03
CA LYS A 156 2.65 -4.71 -14.24
C LYS A 156 3.88 -5.56 -13.92
N PHE A 157 4.50 -5.41 -12.75
CA PHE A 157 5.65 -6.21 -12.37
C PHE A 157 5.19 -7.55 -11.79
N SER A 158 5.67 -8.66 -12.38
CA SER A 158 5.47 -9.99 -11.82
C SER A 158 6.45 -10.23 -10.66
N LEU A 159 5.93 -10.37 -9.45
CA LEU A 159 6.69 -10.89 -8.31
C LEU A 159 6.92 -12.39 -8.53
N HIS A 160 7.96 -12.75 -9.29
CA HIS A 160 8.71 -13.93 -8.87
C HIS A 160 9.47 -13.50 -7.61
N LEU A 161 9.50 -14.28 -6.52
CA LEU A 161 10.27 -13.95 -5.31
C LEU A 161 11.73 -13.54 -5.61
N ASN A 162 12.33 -14.13 -6.67
CA ASN A 162 13.65 -13.75 -7.18
C ASN A 162 13.74 -12.30 -7.72
N ASN A 163 12.62 -11.75 -8.18
CA ASN A 163 12.45 -10.36 -8.61
C ASN A 163 12.13 -9.41 -7.46
N ILE A 164 11.77 -9.87 -6.26
CA ILE A 164 11.71 -8.95 -5.11
C ILE A 164 13.13 -8.50 -4.78
N ASN A 165 14.15 -9.36 -4.90
CA ASN A 165 15.54 -8.92 -4.90
C ASN A 165 15.93 -7.98 -6.07
N SER A 166 15.17 -7.98 -7.17
CA SER A 166 15.41 -7.07 -8.32
C SER A 166 14.65 -5.74 -8.19
N LEU A 167 13.46 -5.74 -7.59
CA LEU A 167 12.70 -4.55 -7.17
C LEU A 167 13.29 -3.92 -5.91
N ALA A 168 13.77 -4.74 -4.97
CA ALA A 168 14.63 -4.41 -3.85
C ALA A 168 16.04 -4.10 -4.36
N LEU A 169 16.13 -3.08 -5.21
CA LEU A 169 17.13 -2.02 -5.14
C LEU A 169 18.62 -2.42 -5.14
N ARG A 170 18.98 -3.65 -5.48
CA ARG A 170 20.37 -4.02 -5.74
C ARG A 170 20.74 -3.55 -7.13
N ASN A 171 21.15 -2.28 -7.30
CA ASN A 171 21.97 -1.69 -8.39
C ASN A 171 21.83 -2.26 -9.85
N ARG A 172 20.77 -2.98 -10.19
CA ARG A 172 20.65 -3.82 -11.40
C ARG A 172 19.22 -3.85 -11.95
N VAL A 173 18.40 -2.84 -11.67
CA VAL A 173 17.28 -2.58 -12.59
C VAL A 173 17.89 -1.95 -13.83
N HIS A 174 18.02 -2.76 -14.88
CA HIS A 174 18.45 -2.32 -16.20
C HIS A 174 17.58 -1.14 -16.65
N ASP A 175 18.21 -0.11 -17.23
CA ASP A 175 17.57 1.10 -17.76
C ASP A 175 16.41 0.81 -18.74
N SER A 176 16.35 -0.40 -19.31
CA SER A 176 15.27 -0.84 -20.19
C SER A 176 13.91 -0.99 -19.51
N GLN A 177 13.83 -1.23 -18.19
CA GLN A 177 12.54 -1.24 -17.48
C GLN A 177 12.12 0.18 -17.06
N LEU A 178 13.08 1.10 -16.89
CA LEU A 178 12.81 2.52 -16.62
C LEU A 178 12.30 3.26 -17.88
N SER A 179 12.70 2.84 -19.08
CA SER A 179 12.19 3.40 -20.34
C SER A 179 10.72 3.02 -20.60
N GLU A 180 10.29 1.83 -20.19
CA GLU A 180 8.87 1.44 -20.22
C GLU A 180 8.02 2.31 -19.26
N ILE A 181 8.57 2.70 -18.11
CA ILE A 181 7.93 3.62 -17.15
C ILE A 181 7.79 5.04 -17.72
N ARG A 182 8.81 5.56 -18.42
CA ARG A 182 8.73 6.87 -19.10
C ARG A 182 7.72 6.90 -20.25
N ASN A 183 7.42 5.74 -20.82
CA ASN A 183 6.53 5.57 -21.96
C ASN A 183 5.11 5.15 -21.59
N ILE A 184 4.73 5.16 -20.30
CA ILE A 184 3.30 5.10 -19.93
C ILE A 184 2.74 6.51 -20.15
N PRO A 185 1.99 6.76 -21.24
CA PRO A 185 1.28 8.02 -21.38
C PRO A 185 0.22 8.04 -20.27
N ASP A 186 -0.02 9.21 -19.69
CA ASP A 186 -1.09 9.51 -18.72
C ASP A 186 -0.74 9.51 -17.22
N CYS A 187 0.54 9.57 -16.85
CA CYS A 187 0.95 9.81 -15.45
C CYS A 187 1.49 11.23 -15.16
N LEU A 188 1.27 12.17 -16.07
CA LEU A 188 1.57 13.61 -15.91
C LEU A 188 0.31 14.44 -16.22
N LEU A 189 -0.64 14.47 -15.28
CA LEU A 189 -1.60 15.55 -15.09
C LEU A 189 -1.83 15.76 -13.60
#